data_AF-A0A131XIQ6-F1
#
_entry.id   AF-A0A131XIQ6-F1
#
_cell.length_a   1.000
_cell.length_b   1.000
_cell.length_c   1.000
_cell.angle_alpha   90.00
_cell.angle_beta   90.00
_cell.angle_gamma   90.00
#
_symmetry.space_group_name_H-M   'P 1'
#
loop_
_entity.id
_entity.type
_entity.pdbx_description
1 polymer ?
#
loop_
_entity_poly.entity_id
_entity_poly.type
_entity_poly.pdbx_seq_one_letter_code
_entity_poly.pdbx_strand_id
1 'polypeptide(L)'
;MTSYRTFAPVDSKKEEFRKYMEKSGLLERLTLALVSLFEEQERPENAIAYFKSRFDPETCEANSNNDALKQELEQVRRQFEELQVEHNLLKMQIAKGVVEEAVVAEPEH
;
A
#
# COMPACT_ATOMS: atom_id res chain seq x y z
N MET A 1 11.69 49.82 -25.27
CA MET A 1 12.31 49.21 -24.07
C MET A 1 11.21 48.97 -23.06
N THR A 2 10.85 47.70 -22.85
CA THR A 2 9.77 47.30 -21.94
C THR A 2 10.26 47.52 -20.51
N SER A 3 9.74 48.56 -19.86
CA SER A 3 10.12 48.94 -18.50
C SER A 3 9.96 47.78 -17.53
N TYR A 4 11.01 47.60 -16.73
CA TYR A 4 11.18 46.57 -15.74
C TYR A 4 9.98 46.50 -14.78
N ARG A 5 9.44 45.29 -14.73
CA ARG A 5 8.43 44.79 -13.80
C ARG A 5 8.71 45.33 -12.39
N THR A 6 7.71 45.98 -11.81
CA THR A 6 7.69 46.57 -10.47
C THR A 6 8.11 45.55 -9.40
N PHE A 7 9.39 45.55 -9.06
CA PHE A 7 10.00 44.76 -7.98
C PHE A 7 10.01 45.65 -6.73
N ALA A 8 9.07 45.50 -5.77
CA ALA A 8 9.25 46.19 -4.49
C ALA A 8 8.48 45.63 -3.27
N PRO A 9 7.16 45.32 -3.30
CA PRO A 9 6.52 44.72 -2.11
C PRO A 9 5.63 43.49 -2.39
N VAL A 10 5.07 43.40 -3.60
CA VAL A 10 4.17 42.31 -4.02
C VAL A 10 4.96 41.03 -4.24
N ASP A 11 6.17 41.13 -4.76
CA ASP A 11 7.05 39.98 -4.96
C ASP A 11 7.57 39.43 -3.64
N SER A 12 7.80 40.27 -2.62
CA SER A 12 8.19 39.83 -1.27
C SER A 12 7.10 38.99 -0.60
N LYS A 13 5.83 39.43 -0.65
CA LYS A 13 4.71 38.64 -0.11
C LYS A 13 4.47 37.33 -0.86
N LYS A 14 4.69 37.33 -2.18
CA LYS A 14 4.61 36.11 -3.00
C LYS A 14 5.73 35.14 -2.68
N GLU A 15 6.94 35.63 -2.49
CA GLU A 15 8.11 34.85 -2.08
C GLU A 15 7.89 34.19 -0.72
N GLU A 16 7.37 34.95 0.26
CA GLU A 16 7.02 34.42 1.59
C GLU A 16 5.94 33.34 1.51
N PHE A 17 4.90 33.57 0.71
CA PHE A 17 3.84 32.57 0.50
C PHE A 17 4.38 31.32 -0.18
N ARG A 18 5.24 31.47 -1.19
CA ARG A 18 5.90 30.35 -1.86
C ARG A 18 6.75 29.54 -0.87
N LYS A 19 7.60 30.20 -0.07
CA LYS A 19 8.42 29.53 0.95
C LYS A 19 7.57 28.83 2.00
N TYR A 20 6.42 29.39 2.37
CA TYR A 20 5.46 28.76 3.26
C TYR A 20 4.86 27.49 2.63
N MET A 21 4.46 27.53 1.37
CA MET A 21 3.96 26.35 0.63
C MET A 21 5.05 25.28 0.44
N GLU A 22 6.29 25.68 0.20
CA GLU A 22 7.44 24.77 0.11
C GLU A 22 7.74 24.12 1.46
N LYS A 23 7.83 24.90 2.54
CA LYS A 23 8.13 24.39 3.89
C LYS A 23 7.04 23.46 4.43
N SER A 24 5.79 23.67 4.05
CA SER A 24 4.67 22.79 4.44
C SER A 24 4.57 21.52 3.59
N GLY A 25 5.40 21.35 2.55
CA GLY A 25 5.30 20.24 1.61
C GLY A 25 4.11 20.33 0.65
N LEU A 26 3.32 21.42 0.72
CA LEU A 26 2.15 21.64 -0.11
C LEU A 26 2.50 21.71 -1.59
N LEU A 27 3.60 22.38 -1.92
CA LEU A 27 4.07 22.50 -3.31
C LEU A 27 4.46 21.14 -3.91
N GLU A 28 5.12 20.30 -3.12
CA GLU A 28 5.54 18.96 -3.54
C GLU A 28 4.32 18.05 -3.73
N ARG A 29 3.36 18.08 -2.80
CA ARG A 29 2.08 17.37 -2.93
C ARG A 29 1.28 17.79 -4.16
N LEU A 30 1.17 19.10 -4.41
CA LEU A 30 0.51 19.64 -5.61
C LEU A 30 1.21 19.13 -6.87
N THR A 31 2.54 19.12 -6.88
CA THR A 31 3.34 18.66 -8.02
C THR A 31 3.10 17.19 -8.32
N LEU A 32 3.17 16.32 -7.30
CA LEU A 32 2.93 14.88 -7.47
C LEU A 32 1.52 14.58 -7.98
N ALA A 33 0.49 15.23 -7.41
CA ALA A 33 -0.89 15.02 -7.86
C ALA A 33 -1.11 15.48 -9.32
N LEU A 34 -0.45 16.55 -9.75
CA LEU A 34 -0.48 17.00 -11.14
C LEU A 34 0.28 16.06 -12.08
N VAL A 35 1.44 15.54 -11.66
CA VAL A 35 2.21 14.55 -12.42
C VAL A 35 1.40 13.26 -12.60
N SER A 36 0.78 12.74 -11.54
CA SER A 36 -0.08 11.56 -11.64
C SER A 36 -1.26 11.78 -12.59
N LEU A 37 -1.89 12.96 -12.55
CA LEU A 37 -2.96 13.31 -13.49
C LEU A 37 -2.46 13.42 -14.94
N PHE A 38 -1.20 13.85 -15.14
CA PHE A 38 -0.57 13.94 -16.46
C PHE A 38 -0.17 12.58 -17.02
N GLU A 39 0.29 11.67 -16.16
CA GLU A 39 0.73 10.32 -16.53
C GLU A 39 -0.43 9.35 -16.74
N GLU A 40 -1.62 9.65 -16.20
CA GLU A 40 -2.82 8.82 -16.35
C GLU A 40 -3.22 8.71 -17.84
N GLN A 41 -3.06 7.51 -18.42
CA GLN A 41 -3.34 7.25 -19.83
C GLN A 41 -4.84 7.33 -20.13
N GLU A 42 -5.69 6.95 -19.18
CA GLU A 42 -7.12 7.14 -19.23
C GLU A 42 -7.49 8.46 -18.57
N ARG A 43 -7.72 9.51 -19.38
CA ARG A 43 -8.12 10.81 -18.84
C ARG A 43 -9.37 10.65 -17.97
N PRO A 44 -9.29 10.91 -16.65
CA PRO A 44 -10.44 10.76 -15.80
C PRO A 44 -11.52 11.75 -16.25
N GLU A 45 -12.76 11.26 -16.34
CA GLU A 45 -13.93 12.05 -16.75
C GLU A 45 -14.11 13.30 -15.87
N ASN A 46 -13.67 13.22 -14.60
CA ASN A 46 -13.60 14.32 -13.67
C ASN A 46 -12.19 14.49 -13.06
N ALA A 47 -11.37 15.30 -13.72
CA ALA A 47 -10.00 15.61 -13.29
C ALA A 47 -9.91 16.22 -11.88
N ILE A 48 -10.91 17.00 -11.46
CA ILE A 48 -10.92 17.64 -10.13
C ILE A 48 -11.12 16.59 -9.03
N ALA A 49 -12.03 15.62 -9.25
CA ALA A 49 -12.26 14.54 -8.30
C ALA A 49 -11.01 13.66 -8.15
N TYR A 50 -10.36 13.30 -9.27
CA TYR A 50 -9.12 12.53 -9.29
C TYR A 50 -7.98 13.26 -8.55
N PHE A 51 -7.82 14.55 -8.85
CA PHE A 51 -6.80 15.38 -8.20
C PHE A 51 -6.98 15.41 -6.68
N LYS A 52 -8.22 15.61 -6.20
CA LYS A 52 -8.54 15.60 -4.77
C LYS A 52 -8.17 14.27 -4.10
N SER A 53 -8.51 13.14 -4.71
CA SER A 53 -8.19 11.81 -4.13
C SER A 53 -6.69 11.54 -4.02
N ARG A 54 -5.88 12.07 -4.95
CA ARG A 54 -4.41 11.97 -4.90
C ARG A 54 -3.79 12.97 -3.92
N PHE A 55 -4.41 14.14 -3.82
CA PHE A 55 -3.94 15.23 -2.98
C PHE A 55 -4.21 14.98 -1.49
N ASP A 56 -5.34 14.34 -1.13
CA ASP A 56 -5.70 14.11 0.26
C ASP A 56 -4.73 13.14 0.96
N PRO A 57 -4.05 13.56 2.03
CA PRO A 57 -3.11 12.73 2.77
C PRO A 57 -3.79 11.52 3.43
N GLU A 58 -5.00 11.69 3.96
CA GLU A 58 -5.78 10.60 4.58
C GLU A 58 -6.07 9.46 3.59
N THR A 59 -6.37 9.78 2.33
CA THR A 59 -6.67 8.76 1.32
C THR A 59 -5.41 8.01 0.89
N CYS A 60 -4.26 8.70 0.84
CA CYS A 60 -3.01 8.09 0.41
C CYS A 60 -2.36 7.20 1.49
N GLU A 61 -2.40 7.62 2.76
CA GLU A 61 -1.93 6.81 3.89
C GLU A 61 -2.86 5.63 4.15
N ALA A 62 -4.17 5.83 4.03
CA ALA A 62 -5.14 4.74 4.11
C ALA A 62 -4.91 3.72 2.99
N ASN A 63 -4.65 4.14 1.76
CA ASN A 63 -4.40 3.21 0.64
C ASN A 63 -3.09 2.43 0.81
N SER A 64 -1.97 3.08 1.15
CA SER A 64 -0.70 2.38 1.37
C SER A 64 -0.76 1.41 2.55
N ASN A 65 -1.38 1.81 3.67
CA ASN A 65 -1.56 0.91 4.81
C ASN A 65 -2.53 -0.22 4.49
N ASN A 66 -3.59 0.04 3.72
CA ASN A 66 -4.53 -0.98 3.31
C ASN A 66 -3.89 -2.02 2.38
N ASP A 67 -3.01 -1.59 1.47
CA ASP A 67 -2.30 -2.49 0.58
C ASP A 67 -1.24 -3.33 1.32
N ALA A 68 -0.49 -2.73 2.26
CA ALA A 68 0.41 -3.48 3.13
C ALA A 68 -0.34 -4.51 3.99
N LEU A 69 -1.45 -4.10 4.62
CA LEU A 69 -2.29 -5.00 5.43
C LEU A 69 -2.91 -6.13 4.61
N LYS A 70 -3.28 -5.87 3.34
CA LYS A 70 -3.77 -6.92 2.42
C LYS A 70 -2.69 -7.93 2.11
N GLN A 71 -1.45 -7.50 1.84
CA GLN A 71 -0.33 -8.40 1.58
C GLN A 71 -0.02 -9.27 2.80
N GLU A 72 -0.02 -8.69 4.00
CA GLU A 72 0.15 -9.44 5.25
C GLU A 72 -0.97 -10.48 5.45
N LEU A 73 -2.23 -10.10 5.19
CA LEU A 73 -3.37 -11.02 5.26
C LEU A 73 -3.22 -12.20 4.29
N GLU A 74 -2.81 -11.95 3.05
CA GLU A 74 -2.55 -13.02 2.07
C GLU A 74 -1.38 -13.92 2.49
N GLN A 75 -0.32 -13.35 3.06
CA GLN A 75 0.83 -14.11 3.53
C GLN A 75 0.44 -15.02 4.70
N VAL A 76 -0.26 -14.48 5.70
CA VAL A 76 -0.72 -15.25 6.87
C VAL A 76 -1.69 -16.34 6.45
N ARG A 77 -2.60 -16.08 5.50
CA ARG A 77 -3.51 -17.11 4.96
C ARG A 77 -2.76 -18.25 4.28
N ARG A 78 -1.74 -17.94 3.46
CA ARG A 78 -0.89 -18.97 2.85
C ARG A 78 -0.17 -19.83 3.87
N GLN A 79 0.46 -19.19 4.87
CA GLN A 79 1.14 -19.91 5.94
C GLN A 79 0.18 -20.80 6.74
N PHE A 80 -1.04 -20.32 6.99
CA PHE A 80 -2.07 -21.09 7.68
C PHE A 80 -2.50 -22.31 6.86
N GLU A 81 -2.72 -22.16 5.55
CA GLU A 81 -3.04 -23.29 4.66
C GLU A 81 -1.89 -24.31 4.60
N GLU A 82 -0.64 -23.87 4.48
CA GLU A 82 0.54 -24.75 4.50
C GLU A 82 0.62 -25.54 5.81
N LEU A 83 0.55 -24.87 6.96
CA LEU A 83 0.55 -25.52 8.27
C LEU A 83 -0.63 -26.48 8.44
N GLN A 84 -1.80 -26.14 7.91
CA GLN A 84 -2.98 -26.99 7.98
C GLN A 84 -2.80 -28.27 7.13
N VAL A 85 -2.17 -28.15 5.96
CA VAL A 85 -1.81 -29.31 5.12
C VAL A 85 -0.79 -30.19 5.84
N GLU A 86 0.29 -29.62 6.39
CA GLU A 86 1.30 -30.36 7.14
C GLU A 86 0.71 -31.05 8.36
N HIS A 87 -0.12 -30.35 9.14
CA HIS A 87 -0.79 -30.91 10.30
C HIS A 87 -1.70 -32.09 9.91
N ASN A 88 -2.45 -31.98 8.82
CA ASN A 88 -3.27 -33.08 8.32
C ASN A 88 -2.42 -34.26 7.83
N LEU A 89 -1.30 -33.99 7.15
CA LEU A 89 -0.38 -35.02 6.69
C LEU A 89 0.27 -35.77 7.86
N LEU A 90 0.79 -35.05 8.85
CA LEU A 90 1.37 -35.62 10.07
C LEU A 90 0.33 -36.42 10.85
N LYS A 91 -0.89 -35.89 10.98
CA LYS A 91 -1.99 -36.61 11.63
C LYS A 91 -2.33 -37.91 10.89
N MET A 92 -2.29 -37.89 9.55
CA MET A 92 -2.49 -39.10 8.73
C MET A 92 -1.30 -40.08 8.84
N GLN A 93 -0.07 -39.59 8.92
CA GLN A 93 1.12 -40.42 9.14
C GLN A 93 1.12 -41.06 10.54
N ILE A 94 0.74 -40.32 11.58
CA ILE A 94 0.56 -40.87 12.93
C ILE A 94 -0.54 -41.94 12.90
N ALA A 95 -1.68 -41.67 12.24
CA ALA A 95 -2.73 -42.67 12.09
C ALA A 95 -2.25 -43.92 11.34
N LYS A 96 -1.38 -43.79 10.33
CA LYS A 96 -0.77 -44.93 9.62
C LYS A 96 0.30 -45.67 10.44
N GLY A 97 1.17 -44.95 11.16
CA GLY A 97 2.21 -45.54 11.99
C GLY A 97 1.66 -46.28 13.21
N VAL A 98 0.57 -45.76 13.80
CA VAL A 98 -0.18 -46.46 14.84
C VAL A 98 -0.82 -47.75 14.30
N VAL A 99 -1.17 -47.81 13.01
CA VAL A 99 -1.67 -49.03 12.37
C VAL A 99 -0.54 -50.03 12.11
N GLU A 100 0.67 -49.61 11.74
CA GLU A 100 1.81 -50.55 11.61
C GLU A 100 2.29 -51.11 12.96
N GLU A 101 2.30 -50.31 14.03
CA GLU A 101 2.67 -50.80 15.37
C GLU A 101 1.57 -51.71 15.97
N ALA A 102 0.29 -51.44 15.68
CA ALA A 102 -0.82 -52.28 16.14
C ALA A 102 -0.97 -53.61 15.37
N VAL A 103 -0.52 -53.69 14.11
CA VAL A 103 -0.64 -54.92 13.28
C VAL A 103 0.48 -55.93 13.59
N VAL A 104 1.60 -55.50 14.20
CA VAL A 104 2.74 -56.40 14.52
C VAL A 104 2.65 -56.99 15.94
N ALA A 105 1.71 -56.52 16.77
CA ALA A 105 1.66 -56.83 18.21
C ALA A 105 0.69 -57.97 18.63
N GLU A 106 0.24 -58.85 17.73
CA GLU A 106 -0.39 -60.13 18.12
C GLU A 106 0.58 -61.30 17.91
N PRO A 107 1.18 -61.87 18.99
CA PRO A 107 1.84 -63.16 18.92
C PRO A 107 0.79 -64.26 19.04
N GLU A 108 0.62 -65.07 17.98
CA GLU A 108 -0.13 -66.33 18.06
C GLU A 108 0.61 -67.34 18.97
N HIS A 109 -0.18 -68.04 19.76
CA HIS A 109 0.20 -69.04 20.77
C HIS A 109 0.81 -70.33 20.19
#